data_AF-A0A7S3PTL3-F1
#
_entry.id   AF-A0A7S3PTL3-F1
#
_cell.length_a   1.000
_cell.length_b   1.000
_cell.length_c   1.000
_cell.angle_alpha   90.00
_cell.angle_beta   90.00
_cell.angle_gamma   90.00
#
_symmetry.space_group_name_H-M   'P 1'
#
loop_
_entity.id
_entity.type
_entity.pdbx_description
1 polymer ?
#
loop_
_entity_poly.entity_id
_entity_poly.type
_entity_poly.pdbx_seq_one_letter_code
_entity_poly.pdbx_strand_id
1 'polypeptide(L)'
;VDQDIIKFQKAQVGFAKEEIIETMNGCICCNVRGDISKVVERLIERRKESHFTNIIIETTGLADPGPVAETFFASPVADTCTLDGIITVVDAKYFLTHLREKKSEGTVNETFEQIAFA
;
A
#
# COMPACT_ATOMS: atom_id res chain seq x y z
N VAL A 1 -9.56 -16.34 -13.50
CA VAL A 1 -9.53 -15.12 -12.66
C VAL A 1 -10.89 -14.48 -12.81
N ASP A 2 -11.71 -14.58 -11.77
CA ASP A 2 -13.15 -14.31 -11.86
C ASP A 2 -13.44 -12.84 -12.15
N GLN A 3 -14.34 -12.58 -13.09
CA GLN A 3 -14.63 -11.24 -13.65
C GLN A 3 -15.65 -10.43 -12.81
N ASP A 4 -16.00 -10.88 -11.61
CA ASP A 4 -17.04 -10.26 -10.78
C ASP A 4 -16.58 -9.08 -9.92
N ILE A 5 -15.31 -8.67 -10.00
CA ILE A 5 -14.70 -7.74 -9.03
C ILE A 5 -15.02 -6.25 -9.27
N ILE A 6 -15.53 -5.82 -10.44
CA ILE A 6 -15.67 -4.38 -10.71
C ILE A 6 -17.00 -4.05 -11.42
N LYS A 7 -18.00 -3.59 -10.65
CA LYS A 7 -19.20 -2.91 -11.19
C LYS A 7 -19.10 -1.40 -10.95
N PHE A 8 -19.08 -0.63 -12.04
CA PHE A 8 -19.06 0.84 -12.02
C PHE A 8 -20.46 1.44 -11.87
N GLN A 9 -20.64 2.33 -10.90
CA GLN A 9 -21.53 3.51 -10.98
C GLN A 9 -21.02 4.60 -10.03
N LYS A 10 -21.57 5.83 -10.07
CA LYS A 10 -20.99 7.10 -9.55
C LYS A 10 -21.34 7.43 -8.09
N ALA A 11 -20.42 8.07 -7.36
CA ALA A 11 -20.69 8.84 -6.14
C ALA A 11 -19.77 10.07 -6.06
N GLN A 12 -20.37 11.24 -5.82
CA GLN A 12 -19.73 12.50 -5.45
C GLN A 12 -19.97 12.71 -3.95
N VAL A 13 -18.92 12.97 -3.16
CA VAL A 13 -18.92 13.85 -1.96
C VAL A 13 -17.46 14.26 -1.72
N GLY A 14 -17.20 15.53 -1.42
CA GLY A 14 -15.87 16.04 -1.06
C GLY A 14 -15.79 16.51 0.38
N PHE A 15 -14.59 16.54 0.97
CA PHE A 15 -14.06 17.50 1.94
C PHE A 15 -12.53 17.30 2.05
N ALA A 16 -11.78 18.40 2.09
CA ALA A 16 -10.32 18.44 1.88
C ALA A 16 -9.50 18.36 3.20
N LYS A 17 -8.54 17.41 3.26
CA LYS A 17 -7.10 17.64 3.50
C LYS A 17 -6.27 16.34 3.55
N GLU A 18 -6.91 15.20 3.77
CA GLU A 18 -6.36 13.85 3.61
C GLU A 18 -7.47 13.00 3.00
N GLU A 19 -7.54 12.98 1.67
CA GLU A 19 -8.63 12.35 0.90
C GLU A 19 -8.53 10.83 1.04
N ILE A 20 -9.25 10.26 2.01
CA ILE A 20 -9.68 8.86 1.98
C ILE A 20 -10.93 8.83 1.10
N ILE A 21 -10.75 8.54 -0.19
CA ILE A 21 -11.86 8.40 -1.13
C ILE A 21 -12.33 6.96 -1.06
N GLU A 22 -13.46 6.74 -0.42
CA GLU A 22 -14.17 5.47 -0.50
C GLU A 22 -14.85 5.38 -1.87
N THR A 23 -14.36 4.46 -2.68
CA THR A 23 -15.00 4.13 -3.96
C THR A 23 -16.10 3.12 -3.69
N MET A 24 -17.16 3.09 -4.51
CA MET A 24 -18.30 2.17 -4.32
C MET A 24 -17.96 0.68 -4.40
N ASN A 25 -16.70 0.34 -4.66
CA ASN A 25 -16.20 -1.04 -4.75
C ASN A 25 -15.48 -1.47 -3.46
N GLY A 26 -15.56 -0.70 -2.37
CA GLY A 26 -14.87 -1.00 -1.12
C GLY A 26 -13.37 -0.69 -1.14
N CYS A 27 -12.84 -0.14 -2.23
CA CYS A 27 -11.46 0.33 -2.30
C CYS A 27 -11.37 1.75 -1.74
N ILE A 28 -10.39 1.96 -0.86
CA ILE A 28 -10.02 3.28 -0.37
C ILE A 28 -8.73 3.70 -1.08
N CYS A 29 -8.84 4.72 -1.93
CA CYS A 29 -7.67 5.36 -2.52
C CYS A 29 -7.37 6.61 -1.70
N CYS A 30 -6.21 6.65 -1.06
CA CYS A 30 -5.72 7.84 -0.39
C CYS A 30 -4.31 8.17 -0.87
N ASN A 31 -4.08 9.45 -1.19
CA ASN A 31 -2.72 9.93 -1.39
C ASN A 31 -2.12 10.14 0.00
N VAL A 32 -1.37 9.16 0.48
CA VAL A 32 -0.73 9.19 1.80
C VAL A 32 0.41 10.20 1.76
N ARG A 33 0.07 11.48 1.94
CA ARG A 33 1.02 12.53 2.38
C ARG A 33 1.01 12.56 3.90
N GLY A 34 1.59 11.56 4.55
CA GLY A 34 1.57 11.47 6.01
C GLY A 34 2.07 10.14 6.55
N ASP A 35 1.93 9.98 7.86
CA ASP A 35 2.29 8.77 8.61
C ASP A 35 1.27 7.66 8.32
N ILE A 36 1.75 6.57 7.70
CA ILE A 36 0.94 5.40 7.33
C ILE A 36 0.23 4.79 8.56
N SER A 37 0.85 4.86 9.74
CA SER A 37 0.26 4.37 11.00
C SER A 37 -1.10 5.02 11.26
N LYS A 38 -1.18 6.35 11.11
CA LYS A 38 -2.43 7.11 11.31
C LYS A 38 -3.49 6.78 10.28
N VAL A 39 -3.09 6.46 9.05
CA VAL A 39 -4.03 6.03 8.01
C VAL A 39 -4.62 4.68 8.38
N VAL A 40 -3.77 3.72 8.73
CA VAL A 40 -4.18 2.36 9.13
C VAL A 40 -5.07 2.41 10.38
N GLU A 41 -4.72 3.18 11.40
CA GLU A 41 -5.55 3.40 12.59
C GLU A 41 -6.96 3.90 12.24
N ARG A 42 -7.07 4.93 11.38
CA ARG A 42 -8.37 5.44 10.94
C ARG A 42 -9.17 4.42 10.14
N LEU A 43 -8.50 3.60 9.33
CA LEU A 43 -9.18 2.49 8.63
C LEU A 43 -9.73 1.49 9.65
N ILE A 44 -8.93 1.10 10.64
CA ILE A 44 -9.34 0.16 11.70
C ILE A 44 -10.55 0.70 12.49
N GLU A 45 -10.57 2.00 12.82
CA GLU A 45 -11.72 2.63 13.47
C GLU A 45 -13.00 2.53 12.61
N ARG A 46 -12.87 2.79 11.31
CA ARG A 46 -13.98 2.72 10.34
C ARG A 46 -14.45 1.30 10.07
N ARG A 47 -13.62 0.27 10.31
CA ARG A 47 -14.00 -1.15 10.17
C ARG A 47 -15.27 -1.53 10.95
N LYS A 48 -15.60 -0.79 12.02
CA LYS A 48 -16.86 -0.97 12.77
C LYS A 48 -18.11 -0.65 11.93
N GLU A 49 -17.96 0.24 10.95
CA GLU A 49 -19.02 0.73 10.07
C GLU A 49 -18.93 0.11 8.67
N SER A 50 -17.71 -0.18 8.19
CA SER A 50 -17.43 -0.79 6.89
C SER A 50 -16.88 -2.21 7.06
N HIS A 51 -17.57 -3.22 6.48
CA HIS A 51 -17.28 -4.64 6.65
C HIS A 51 -16.03 -5.16 5.88
N PHE A 52 -14.96 -4.37 5.76
CA PHE A 52 -13.73 -4.84 5.13
C PHE A 52 -12.88 -5.66 6.12
N THR A 53 -12.14 -6.63 5.59
CA THR A 53 -11.28 -7.52 6.39
C THR A 53 -9.81 -7.28 6.15
N ASN A 54 -9.44 -6.78 4.97
CA ASN A 54 -8.07 -6.69 4.48
C ASN A 54 -7.78 -5.27 3.99
N ILE A 55 -6.53 -4.86 4.09
CA ILE A 55 -6.03 -3.60 3.56
C ILE A 55 -4.95 -3.94 2.53
N ILE A 56 -5.05 -3.39 1.32
CA ILE A 56 -3.98 -3.47 0.31
C ILE A 56 -3.34 -2.09 0.23
N ILE A 57 -2.04 -2.03 0.46
CA ILE A 57 -1.25 -0.81 0.34
C ILE A 57 -0.45 -0.89 -0.96
N GLU A 58 -0.76 -0.01 -1.90
CA GLU A 58 0.07 0.22 -3.08
C GLU A 58 1.10 1.30 -2.75
N THR A 59 2.37 0.93 -2.81
CA THR A 59 3.47 1.90 -2.69
C THR A 59 3.84 2.43 -4.08
N THR A 60 4.50 3.59 -4.14
CA THR A 60 5.06 4.04 -5.42
C THR A 60 6.17 3.07 -5.86
N GLY A 61 6.43 2.99 -7.17
CA GLY A 61 7.49 2.12 -7.72
C GLY A 61 8.92 2.49 -7.31
N LEU A 62 9.10 3.50 -6.46
CA LEU A 62 10.39 3.93 -5.89
C LEU A 62 10.39 3.95 -4.36
N ALA A 63 9.27 3.57 -3.72
CA ALA A 63 9.20 3.54 -2.26
C ALA A 63 9.92 2.31 -1.72
N ASP A 64 10.61 2.50 -0.60
CA ASP A 64 11.16 1.42 0.21
C ASP A 64 10.01 0.75 0.99
N PRO A 65 9.76 -0.56 0.79
CA PRO A 65 8.73 -1.29 1.53
C PRO A 65 9.08 -1.50 3.02
N GLY A 66 10.35 -1.39 3.42
CA GLY A 66 10.81 -1.63 4.80
C GLY A 66 10.09 -0.74 5.83
N PRO A 67 10.15 0.60 5.73
CA PRO A 67 9.44 1.49 6.65
C PRO A 67 7.92 1.30 6.68
N VAL A 68 7.33 0.89 5.54
CA VAL A 68 5.89 0.57 5.49
C VAL A 68 5.61 -0.70 6.29
N ALA A 69 6.45 -1.72 6.16
CA ALA A 69 6.34 -2.97 6.92
C ALA A 69 6.49 -2.75 8.42
N GLU A 70 7.46 -1.92 8.85
CA GLU A 70 7.73 -1.59 10.25
C GLU A 70 6.49 -1.06 10.99
N THR A 71 5.62 -0.35 10.29
CA THR A 71 4.37 0.19 10.83
C THR A 71 3.49 -0.91 11.46
N PHE A 72 3.46 -2.10 10.86
CA PHE A 72 2.63 -3.22 11.30
C PHE A 72 3.23 -4.01 12.48
N PHE A 73 4.46 -3.68 12.87
CA PHE A 73 5.12 -4.24 14.05
C PHE A 73 5.10 -3.28 15.26
N ALA A 74 4.61 -2.06 15.08
CA ALA A 74 4.50 -1.04 16.13
C ALA A 74 3.05 -0.89 16.63
N SER A 75 2.88 -0.75 17.94
CA SER A 75 1.58 -0.39 18.52
C SER A 75 1.22 1.07 18.17
N PRO A 76 -0.07 1.38 17.97
CA PRO A 76 -1.24 0.52 18.19
C PRO A 76 -1.63 -0.35 17.00
N VAL A 77 -1.00 -0.17 15.83
CA VAL A 77 -1.34 -0.91 14.61
C VAL A 77 -1.18 -2.41 14.81
N ALA A 78 -0.04 -2.83 15.37
CA ALA A 78 0.26 -4.24 15.64
C ALA A 78 -0.76 -4.93 16.56
N ASP A 79 -1.52 -4.18 17.36
CA ASP A 79 -2.49 -4.73 18.31
C ASP A 79 -3.78 -5.20 17.61
N THR A 80 -4.04 -4.73 16.39
CA THR A 80 -5.33 -4.92 15.70
C THR A 80 -5.23 -5.21 14.20
N CYS A 81 -4.03 -5.08 13.61
CA CYS A 81 -3.75 -5.34 12.21
C CYS A 81 -2.40 -6.03 12.05
N THR A 82 -2.34 -7.03 11.18
CA THR A 82 -1.14 -7.84 10.92
C THR A 82 -0.73 -7.71 9.47
N LEU A 83 0.57 -7.62 9.20
CA LEU A 83 1.11 -7.70 7.84
C LEU A 83 1.05 -9.15 7.35
N ASP A 84 0.20 -9.42 6.36
CA ASP A 84 0.08 -10.76 5.74
C ASP A 84 1.29 -11.07 4.85
N GLY A 85 1.67 -10.12 4.00
CA GLY A 85 2.83 -10.24 3.14
C GLY A 85 3.11 -8.97 2.35
N ILE A 86 4.29 -8.92 1.73
CA ILE A 86 4.72 -7.89 0.81
C ILE A 86 4.77 -8.54 -0.57
N ILE A 87 4.11 -7.93 -1.55
CA ILE A 87 4.01 -8.50 -2.90
C ILE A 87 4.69 -7.54 -3.87
N THR A 88 5.73 -8.03 -4.55
CA THR A 88 6.44 -7.27 -5.58
C THR A 88 6.09 -7.77 -6.98
N VAL A 89 5.57 -6.87 -7.80
CA VAL A 89 5.25 -7.14 -9.21
C VAL A 89 6.42 -6.67 -10.07
N VAL A 90 6.97 -7.58 -10.87
CA VAL A 90 8.13 -7.29 -11.75
C VAL A 90 7.76 -7.34 -13.22
N ASP A 91 8.33 -6.42 -14.00
CA ASP A 91 8.32 -6.53 -15.47
C ASP A 91 9.38 -7.55 -15.91
N ALA A 92 8.93 -8.72 -16.38
CA ALA A 92 9.82 -9.81 -16.77
C ALA A 92 10.83 -9.42 -17.87
N LYS A 93 10.53 -8.44 -18.73
CA LYS A 93 11.42 -8.00 -19.80
C LYS A 93 12.55 -7.11 -19.28
N TYR A 94 12.26 -6.25 -18.30
CA TYR A 94 13.21 -5.23 -17.82
C TYR A 94 13.78 -5.51 -16.43
N PHE A 95 13.22 -6.46 -15.69
CA PHE A 95 13.60 -6.78 -14.31
C PHE A 95 15.10 -7.00 -14.13
N LEU A 96 15.69 -7.90 -14.92
CA LEU A 96 17.12 -8.21 -14.80
C LEU A 96 18.02 -7.02 -15.17
N THR A 97 17.55 -6.12 -16.03
CA THR A 97 18.27 -4.90 -16.39
C THR A 97 18.30 -3.95 -15.20
N HIS A 98 17.15 -3.69 -14.57
CA HIS A 98 17.06 -2.82 -13.40
C HIS A 98 17.78 -3.43 -12.18
N LEU A 99 17.65 -4.73 -11.94
CA LEU A 99 18.33 -5.42 -10.85
C LEU A 99 19.86 -5.36 -10.97
N ARG A 100 20.39 -5.40 -12.19
CA ARG A 100 21.85 -5.36 -12.45
C ARG A 100 22.39 -3.95 -12.66
N GLU A 101 21.52 -2.94 -12.62
CA GLU A 101 21.92 -1.54 -12.76
C GLU A 101 22.88 -1.16 -11.62
N LYS A 102 24.07 -0.68 -12.01
CA LYS A 102 25.03 -0.14 -11.05
C LYS A 102 24.62 1.28 -10.69
N LYS A 103 24.20 1.48 -9.44
CA LYS A 103 23.97 2.80 -8.88
C LYS A 103 25.30 3.44 -8.45
N SER A 104 25.27 4.76 -8.22
CA SER A 104 26.39 5.48 -7.62
C SER A 104 26.75 4.89 -6.26
N GLU A 105 28.01 5.05 -5.87
CA GLU A 105 28.49 4.61 -4.56
C GLU A 105 27.65 5.24 -3.43
N GLY A 106 27.17 4.40 -2.51
CA GLY A 106 26.28 4.82 -1.41
C GLY A 106 24.79 4.90 -1.77
N THR A 107 24.40 4.64 -3.02
CA THR A 107 22.99 4.57 -3.42
C THR A 107 22.53 3.12 -3.51
N VAL A 108 21.47 2.78 -2.79
CA VAL A 108 20.85 1.46 -2.88
C VAL A 108 20.04 1.38 -4.17
N ASN A 109 20.06 0.22 -4.83
CA ASN A 109 19.19 -0.03 -5.98
C ASN A 109 17.80 -0.39 -5.46
N GLU A 110 16.81 0.38 -5.86
CA GLU A 110 15.42 0.27 -5.46
C GLU A 110 14.83 -1.11 -5.83
N THR A 111 15.31 -1.71 -6.92
CA THR A 111 14.93 -3.07 -7.34
C THR A 111 15.43 -4.13 -6.36
N PHE A 112 16.60 -3.93 -5.73
CA PHE A 112 17.07 -4.85 -4.69
C PHE A 112 16.22 -4.75 -3.43
N GLU A 113 15.86 -3.53 -3.00
CA GLU A 113 14.99 -3.33 -1.83
C GLU A 113 13.62 -3.97 -2.05
N GLN A 114 12.97 -3.68 -3.18
CA GLN A 114 11.65 -4.23 -3.48
C GLN A 114 11.61 -5.77 -3.51
N ILE A 115 12.69 -6.43 -3.93
CA ILE A 115 12.76 -7.89 -3.94
C ILE A 115 13.18 -8.46 -2.58
N ALA A 116 14.05 -7.78 -1.84
CA ALA A 116 14.54 -8.26 -0.55
C ALA A 116 13.45 -8.33 0.53
N PHE A 117 12.43 -7.47 0.42
CA PHE A 117 11.32 -7.41 1.37
C PHE A 117 10.08 -8.21 0.92
N ALA A 118 10.06 -8.78 -0.29
CA ALA A 118 8.93 -9.56 -0.80
C ALA A 118 9.04 -11.07 -0.51
#